data_AF-N1RQ07-F1
#
_entry.id   AF-N1RQ07-F1
#
_cell.length_a   1.000
_cell.length_b   1.000
_cell.length_c   1.000
_cell.angle_alpha   90.00
_cell.angle_beta   90.00
_cell.angle_gamma   90.00
#
_symmetry.space_group_name_H-M   'P 1'
#
loop_
_entity.id
_entity.type
_entity.pdbx_description
1 polymer ?
#
loop_
_entity_poly.entity_id
_entity_poly.type
_entity_poly.pdbx_seq_one_letter_code
_entity_poly.pdbx_strand_id
1 'polypeptide(L)'
;MVQNLNNNLITAPQLADVRKRLRNLETKDGQTLFVALFRSWCYNAVATFSLCLLAQAYEQAYNLLQIFGELDMTVNMLIQVDKLVQLIESPVFTYLRLQLLEPEKYPYLYKCMYGILMLLPQSAAFAALKNRLNSVSSIGYLHAAPRT
;
A
#
# COMPACT_ATOMS: atom_id res chain seq x y z
N MET A 1 17.28 -9.63 2.48
CA MET A 1 17.84 -8.60 1.58
C MET A 1 16.75 -7.72 0.95
N VAL A 2 15.75 -8.29 0.25
CA VAL A 2 14.65 -7.54 -0.41
C VAL A 2 13.91 -6.59 0.53
N GLN A 3 13.58 -7.03 1.75
CA GLN A 3 12.91 -6.19 2.75
C GLN A 3 13.70 -4.91 3.09
N ASN A 4 15.03 -5.01 3.21
CA ASN A 4 15.88 -3.85 3.51
C ASN A 4 15.92 -2.89 2.31
N LEU A 5 15.95 -3.43 1.08
CA LEU A 5 15.87 -2.61 -0.13
C LEU A 5 14.53 -1.88 -0.25
N ASN A 6 13.42 -2.53 0.09
CA ASN A 6 12.11 -1.88 0.14
C ASN A 6 12.08 -0.74 1.17
N ASN A 7 12.55 -1.00 2.39
CA ASN A 7 12.61 0.02 3.43
C ASN A 7 13.48 1.20 2.99
N ASN A 8 14.67 0.94 2.43
CA ASN A 8 15.55 1.99 1.93
C ASN A 8 14.91 2.77 0.77
N LEU A 9 14.27 2.10 -0.19
CA LEU A 9 13.57 2.76 -1.29
C LEU A 9 12.53 3.76 -0.76
N ILE A 10 11.81 3.39 0.30
CA ILE A 10 10.77 4.23 0.89
C ILE A 10 11.39 5.36 1.70
N THR A 11 12.32 5.07 2.62
CA THR A 11 12.76 6.03 3.64
C THR A 11 13.98 6.84 3.26
N ALA A 12 14.86 6.34 2.39
CA ALA A 12 16.12 7.01 2.08
C ALA A 12 15.87 8.28 1.24
N PRO A 13 16.34 9.46 1.69
CA PRO A 13 16.11 10.71 0.95
C PRO A 13 16.82 10.71 -0.42
N GLN A 14 17.94 9.99 -0.55
CA GLN A 14 18.70 9.89 -1.80
C GLN A 14 17.94 9.19 -2.93
N LEU A 15 16.88 8.43 -2.60
CA LEU A 15 16.07 7.69 -3.56
C LEU A 15 14.77 8.42 -3.94
N ALA A 16 14.66 9.72 -3.64
CA ALA A 16 13.47 10.52 -3.96
C ALA A 16 13.12 10.50 -5.46
N ASP A 17 14.12 10.61 -6.34
CA ASP A 17 13.92 10.57 -7.79
C ASP A 17 13.47 9.19 -8.27
N VAL A 18 13.98 8.12 -7.67
CA VAL A 18 13.54 6.74 -7.96
C VAL A 18 12.07 6.58 -7.59
N ARG A 19 11.65 7.08 -6.41
CA ARG A 19 10.23 7.08 -6.02
C ARG A 19 9.36 7.93 -6.95
N LYS A 20 9.88 9.03 -7.49
CA LYS A 20 9.14 9.86 -8.46
C LYS A 20 8.95 9.12 -9.78
N ARG A 21 10.00 8.45 -10.28
CA ARG A 21 9.94 7.61 -11.49
C ARG A 21 8.94 6.45 -11.32
N LEU A 22 8.98 5.76 -10.18
CA LEU A 22 8.08 4.65 -9.88
C LEU A 22 6.60 5.07 -9.78
N ARG A 23 6.31 6.32 -9.43
CA ARG A 23 4.94 6.86 -9.39
C ARG A 23 4.40 7.25 -10.76
N ASN A 24 5.23 7.30 -11.79
CA ASN A 24 4.81 7.65 -13.16
C ASN A 24 4.99 6.46 -14.10
N LEU A 25 4.00 5.55 -14.07
CA LEU A 25 3.93 4.37 -14.92
C LEU A 25 3.43 4.67 -16.35
N GLU A 26 3.20 5.93 -16.71
CA GLU A 26 2.88 6.29 -18.11
C GLU A 26 4.14 6.33 -18.97
N THR A 27 5.31 6.49 -18.34
CA THR A 27 6.60 6.49 -19.02
C THR A 27 7.17 5.08 -19.17
N LYS A 28 7.80 4.79 -20.32
CA LYS A 28 8.49 3.51 -20.56
C LYS A 28 9.57 3.23 -19.50
N ASP A 29 10.27 4.27 -19.08
CA ASP A 29 11.31 4.17 -18.05
C ASP A 29 10.74 3.77 -16.68
N GLY A 30 9.66 4.42 -16.24
CA GLY A 30 8.95 4.08 -15.00
C GLY A 30 8.40 2.65 -15.02
N GLN A 31 7.80 2.23 -16.15
CA GLN A 31 7.31 0.86 -16.34
C GLN A 31 8.45 -0.16 -16.26
N THR A 32 9.56 0.09 -16.96
CA THR A 32 10.72 -0.82 -16.99
C THR A 32 11.31 -1.00 -15.59
N LEU A 33 11.48 0.11 -14.87
CA LEU A 33 11.97 0.08 -13.49
C LEU A 33 11.00 -0.66 -12.56
N PHE A 34 9.70 -0.38 -12.64
CA PHE A 34 8.69 -1.06 -11.85
C PHE A 34 8.70 -2.57 -12.10
N VAL A 35 8.69 -3.01 -13.36
CA VAL A 35 8.71 -4.43 -13.72
C VAL A 35 9.99 -5.12 -13.23
N ALA A 36 11.15 -4.47 -13.35
CA ALA A 36 12.42 -5.02 -12.88
C ALA A 36 12.41 -5.22 -11.35
N LEU A 37 11.94 -4.23 -10.59
CA LEU A 37 11.82 -4.35 -9.13
C LEU A 37 10.76 -5.37 -8.74
N PHE A 38 9.59 -5.34 -9.37
CA PHE A 38 8.48 -6.27 -9.11
C PHE A 38 8.92 -7.73 -9.27
N ARG A 39 9.60 -8.06 -10.38
CA ARG A 39 10.13 -9.41 -10.62
C ARG A 39 11.23 -9.80 -9.63
N SER A 40 12.06 -8.85 -9.21
CA SER A 40 13.13 -9.12 -8.26
C SER A 40 12.62 -9.28 -6.83
N TRP A 41 11.50 -8.63 -6.49
CA TRP A 41 10.97 -8.57 -5.13
C TRP A 41 9.85 -9.58 -4.88
N CYS A 42 9.35 -10.26 -5.92
CA CYS A 42 8.23 -11.22 -5.83
C CYS A 42 8.45 -12.36 -4.82
N TYR A 43 9.70 -12.66 -4.46
CA TYR A 43 10.06 -13.59 -3.39
C TYR A 43 9.73 -13.08 -1.97
N ASN A 44 9.31 -11.81 -1.84
CA ASN A 44 8.78 -11.24 -0.63
C ASN A 44 7.46 -10.52 -0.96
N ALA A 45 6.37 -11.17 -0.54
CA ALA A 45 5.01 -10.73 -0.85
C ALA A 45 4.74 -9.29 -0.33
N VAL A 46 5.14 -8.99 0.91
CA VAL A 46 4.91 -7.68 1.54
C VAL A 46 5.71 -6.56 0.86
N ALA A 47 6.96 -6.82 0.47
CA ALA A 47 7.79 -5.85 -0.26
C ALA A 47 7.23 -5.57 -1.67
N THR A 48 6.75 -6.61 -2.36
CA THR A 48 6.13 -6.45 -3.69
C THR A 48 4.82 -5.66 -3.58
N PHE A 49 4.00 -5.98 -2.59
CA PHE A 49 2.78 -5.24 -2.32
C PHE A 49 3.06 -3.77 -1.96
N SER A 50 4.08 -3.51 -1.13
CA SER A 50 4.55 -2.16 -0.79
C SER A 50 5.01 -1.38 -2.02
N LEU A 51 5.71 -2.03 -2.96
CA LEU A 51 6.10 -1.44 -4.24
C LEU A 51 4.88 -1.08 -5.10
N CYS A 52 3.86 -1.94 -5.16
CA CYS A 52 2.62 -1.63 -5.88
C CYS A 52 1.90 -0.42 -5.29
N LEU A 53 1.82 -0.31 -3.96
CA LEU A 53 1.28 0.88 -3.29
C LEU A 53 2.11 2.13 -3.64
N LEU A 54 3.44 2.03 -3.61
CA LEU A 54 4.34 3.14 -3.94
C LEU A 54 4.15 3.64 -5.38
N ALA A 55 3.94 2.71 -6.31
CA ALA A 55 3.77 2.99 -7.74
C ALA A 55 2.33 3.34 -8.12
N GLN A 56 1.40 3.40 -7.16
CA GLN A 56 -0.04 3.57 -7.39
C GLN A 56 -0.68 2.47 -8.26
N ALA A 57 -0.03 1.31 -8.36
CA ALA A 57 -0.55 0.14 -9.06
C ALA A 57 -1.55 -0.62 -8.15
N TYR A 58 -2.63 0.05 -7.75
CA TYR A 58 -3.53 -0.44 -6.71
C TYR A 58 -4.30 -1.71 -7.09
N GLU A 59 -4.66 -1.86 -8.36
CA GLU A 59 -5.26 -3.10 -8.86
C GLU A 59 -4.30 -4.29 -8.72
N GLN A 60 -3.03 -4.10 -9.08
CA GLN A 60 -2.01 -5.11 -8.91
C GLN A 60 -1.74 -5.42 -7.43
N ALA A 61 -1.76 -4.40 -6.56
CA ALA A 61 -1.69 -4.59 -5.12
C ALA A 61 -2.84 -5.45 -4.62
N TYR A 62 -4.07 -5.19 -5.08
CA TYR A 62 -5.24 -5.96 -4.68
C TYR A 62 -5.18 -7.42 -5.13
N ASN A 63 -4.71 -7.68 -6.35
CA ASN A 63 -4.48 -9.04 -6.85
C ASN A 63 -3.46 -9.79 -5.98
N LEU A 64 -2.36 -9.13 -5.60
CA LEU A 64 -1.39 -9.71 -4.65
C LEU A 64 -2.02 -10.00 -3.29
N LEU A 65 -2.90 -9.12 -2.81
CA LEU A 65 -3.57 -9.30 -1.52
C LEU A 65 -4.51 -10.50 -1.49
N GLN A 66 -5.16 -10.84 -2.62
CA GLN A 66 -5.93 -12.08 -2.71
C GLN A 66 -5.03 -13.30 -2.52
N ILE A 67 -3.84 -13.29 -3.11
CA ILE A 67 -2.84 -14.35 -2.93
C ILE A 67 -2.38 -14.42 -1.47
N PHE A 68 -2.25 -13.29 -0.74
CA PHE A 68 -1.89 -13.32 0.68
C PHE A 68 -2.84 -14.16 1.52
N GLY A 69 -4.14 -14.18 1.18
CA GLY A 69 -5.13 -14.98 1.90
C GLY A 69 -4.97 -16.49 1.71
N GLU A 70 -4.26 -16.92 0.67
CA GLU A 70 -3.94 -18.33 0.40
C GLU A 70 -2.57 -18.75 0.97
N LEU A 71 -1.75 -17.78 1.39
CA LEU A 71 -0.44 -18.06 1.97
C LEU A 71 -0.55 -18.42 3.46
N ASP A 72 0.33 -19.31 3.91
CA ASP A 72 0.52 -19.57 5.33
C ASP A 72 1.01 -18.30 6.03
N MET A 73 0.14 -17.69 6.86
CA MET A 73 0.43 -16.45 7.56
C MET A 73 1.44 -16.68 8.69
N THR A 74 2.72 -16.49 8.37
CA THR A 74 3.81 -16.55 9.34
C THR A 74 3.92 -15.28 10.19
N VAL A 75 4.45 -15.41 11.41
CA VAL A 75 4.73 -14.26 12.31
C VAL A 75 5.63 -13.22 11.62
N ASN A 76 6.62 -13.66 10.85
CA ASN A 76 7.52 -12.75 10.12
C ASN A 76 6.78 -11.93 9.05
N MET A 77 5.77 -12.51 8.40
CA MET A 77 4.92 -11.80 7.46
C MET A 77 4.07 -10.75 8.18
N LEU A 78 3.45 -11.11 9.32
CA LEU A 78 2.67 -10.16 10.14
C LEU A 78 3.51 -8.97 10.60
N ILE A 79 4.74 -9.20 11.07
CA ILE A 79 5.67 -8.12 11.45
C ILE A 79 5.97 -7.20 10.26
N GLN A 80 6.09 -7.76 9.06
CA GLN A 80 6.33 -6.96 7.85
C GLN A 80 5.10 -6.13 7.45
N VAL A 81 3.90 -6.68 7.59
CA VAL A 81 2.64 -5.95 7.35
C VAL A 81 2.47 -4.82 8.38
N ASP A 82 2.76 -5.07 9.66
CA ASP A 82 2.78 -4.04 10.71
C ASP A 82 3.73 -2.87 10.34
N LYS A 83 4.95 -3.20 9.90
CA LYS A 83 5.93 -2.20 9.44
C LYS A 83 5.44 -1.44 8.19
N LEU A 84 4.78 -2.12 7.26
CA LEU A 84 4.20 -1.48 6.09
C LEU A 84 3.13 -0.46 6.49
N VAL A 85 2.26 -0.78 7.44
CA VAL A 85 1.26 0.17 7.95
C VAL A 85 1.90 1.42 8.55
N GLN A 86 2.99 1.25 9.32
CA GLN A 86 3.76 2.39 9.83
C GLN A 86 4.35 3.23 8.70
N LEU A 87 4.83 2.60 7.61
CA LEU A 87 5.33 3.31 6.44
C LEU A 87 4.21 4.06 5.70
N ILE A 88 2.99 3.53 5.64
CA ILE A 88 1.84 4.22 5.04
C ILE A 88 1.54 5.55 5.74
N GLU A 89 1.79 5.64 7.04
CA GLU A 89 1.64 6.91 7.79
C GLU A 89 2.83 7.87 7.60
N SER A 90 3.91 7.44 6.96
CA SER A 90 5.07 8.29 6.69
C SER A 90 4.79 9.34 5.59
N PRO A 91 5.58 10.44 5.52
CA PRO A 91 5.40 11.48 4.50
C PRO A 91 5.48 11.00 3.06
N VAL A 92 6.18 9.89 2.82
CA VAL A 92 6.35 9.31 1.47
C VAL A 92 5.01 8.88 0.89
N PHE A 93 4.09 8.39 1.74
CA PHE A 93 2.76 7.92 1.37
C PHE A 93 1.64 8.94 1.64
N THR A 94 1.97 10.22 1.85
CA THR A 94 0.94 11.27 1.99
C THR A 94 -0.03 11.30 0.81
N TYR A 95 0.44 11.13 -0.42
CA TYR A 95 -0.44 11.08 -1.59
C TYR A 95 -1.45 9.93 -1.52
N LEU A 96 -1.02 8.74 -1.07
CA LEU A 96 -1.89 7.57 -0.93
C LEU A 96 -2.98 7.84 0.11
N ARG A 97 -2.63 8.44 1.25
CA ARG A 97 -3.60 8.80 2.29
C ARG A 97 -4.62 9.84 1.81
N LEU A 98 -4.21 10.79 0.98
CA LEU A 98 -5.14 11.74 0.35
C LEU A 98 -6.06 11.05 -0.64
N GLN A 99 -5.56 10.08 -1.41
CA GLN A 99 -6.36 9.30 -2.36
C GLN A 99 -7.43 8.44 -1.69
N LEU A 100 -7.29 8.10 -0.39
CA LEU A 100 -8.35 7.41 0.36
C LEU A 100 -9.64 8.24 0.45
N LEU A 101 -9.56 9.58 0.33
CA LEU A 101 -10.73 10.45 0.33
C LEU A 101 -11.62 10.28 -0.92
N GLU A 102 -11.11 9.66 -1.98
CA GLU A 102 -11.81 9.46 -3.26
C GLU A 102 -12.01 7.96 -3.56
N PRO A 103 -12.86 7.24 -2.80
CA PRO A 103 -13.01 5.78 -2.97
C PRO A 103 -13.58 5.39 -4.34
N GLU A 104 -14.36 6.25 -4.98
CA GLU A 104 -14.87 6.02 -6.34
C GLU A 104 -13.75 6.03 -7.39
N LYS A 105 -12.72 6.84 -7.19
CA LYS A 105 -11.57 6.96 -8.09
C LYS A 105 -10.49 5.91 -7.81
N TYR A 106 -10.32 5.53 -6.53
CA TYR A 106 -9.31 4.55 -6.10
C TYR A 106 -9.93 3.37 -5.34
N PRO A 107 -10.86 2.61 -5.96
CA PRO A 107 -11.59 1.54 -5.26
C PRO A 107 -10.66 0.41 -4.80
N TYR A 108 -9.64 0.07 -5.59
CA TYR A 108 -8.67 -0.95 -5.23
C TYR A 108 -7.76 -0.55 -4.07
N LEU A 109 -7.44 0.75 -3.93
CA LEU A 109 -6.69 1.24 -2.78
C LEU A 109 -7.49 1.02 -1.50
N TYR A 110 -8.78 1.37 -1.53
CA TYR A 110 -9.68 1.18 -0.39
C TYR A 110 -9.79 -0.31 -0.02
N LYS A 111 -10.02 -1.19 -1.01
CA LYS A 111 -10.01 -2.65 -0.81
C LYS A 111 -8.68 -3.16 -0.24
N CYS A 112 -7.55 -2.62 -0.70
CA CYS A 112 -6.24 -2.97 -0.17
C CYS A 112 -6.09 -2.60 1.31
N MET A 113 -6.51 -1.39 1.71
CA MET A 113 -6.38 -0.97 3.10
C MET A 113 -7.26 -1.81 4.03
N TYR A 114 -8.52 -2.09 3.65
CA TYR A 114 -9.38 -2.97 4.45
C TYR A 114 -8.87 -4.42 4.45
N GLY A 115 -8.34 -4.92 3.34
CA GLY A 115 -7.77 -6.26 3.30
C GLY A 115 -6.53 -6.39 4.19
N ILE A 116 -5.63 -5.40 4.21
CA ILE A 116 -4.52 -5.37 5.20
C ILE A 116 -5.07 -5.36 6.62
N LEU A 117 -6.10 -4.55 6.89
CA LEU A 117 -6.71 -4.48 8.21
C LEU A 117 -7.25 -5.85 8.66
N MET A 118 -7.79 -6.64 7.75
CA MET A 118 -8.29 -8.00 8.04
C MET A 118 -7.17 -9.04 8.24
N LEU A 119 -5.98 -8.81 7.69
CA LEU A 119 -4.82 -9.70 7.87
C LEU A 119 -4.08 -9.46 9.19
N LEU A 120 -4.19 -8.25 9.75
CA LEU A 120 -3.45 -7.88 10.95
C LEU A 120 -4.10 -8.47 12.22
N PRO A 121 -3.30 -8.97 13.18
CA PRO A 121 -3.78 -9.16 14.54
C PRO A 121 -4.14 -7.78 15.15
N GLN A 122 -4.74 -7.76 16.34
CA GLN A 122 -5.08 -6.51 17.06
C GLN A 122 -3.84 -5.76 17.61
N SER A 123 -2.89 -5.44 16.72
CA SER A 123 -1.65 -4.71 16.99
C SER A 123 -1.88 -3.19 17.03
N ALA A 124 -0.84 -2.45 17.42
CA ALA A 124 -0.85 -0.99 17.30
C ALA A 124 -1.01 -0.53 15.84
N ALA A 125 -0.49 -1.30 14.87
CA ALA A 125 -0.64 -0.99 13.46
C ALA A 125 -2.09 -1.19 12.99
N PHE A 126 -2.76 -2.25 13.46
CA PHE A 126 -4.19 -2.44 13.23
C PHE A 126 -4.99 -1.23 13.76
N ALA A 127 -4.71 -0.79 14.99
CA ALA A 127 -5.39 0.37 15.57
C ALA A 127 -5.14 1.65 14.75
N ALA A 128 -3.90 1.89 14.32
CA ALA A 128 -3.54 3.03 13.49
C ALA A 128 -4.29 3.03 12.14
N LEU A 129 -4.28 1.90 11.43
CA LEU A 129 -4.96 1.78 10.14
C LEU A 129 -6.48 1.87 10.29
N LYS A 130 -7.07 1.22 11.30
CA LYS A 130 -8.49 1.33 11.61
C LYS A 130 -8.91 2.78 11.84
N ASN A 131 -8.14 3.52 12.64
CA ASN A 131 -8.43 4.92 12.92
C ASN A 131 -8.35 5.76 11.65
N ARG A 132 -7.33 5.55 10.81
CA ARG A 132 -7.21 6.22 9.51
C ARG A 132 -8.42 5.98 8.62
N LEU A 133 -8.82 4.72 8.47
CA LEU A 133 -9.96 4.34 7.64
C LEU A 133 -11.27 4.91 8.20
N ASN A 134 -11.47 4.86 9.52
CA ASN A 134 -12.64 5.45 10.18
C ASN A 134 -12.76 6.96 9.95
N SER A 135 -11.64 7.70 9.98
CA SER A 135 -11.63 9.14 9.69
C SER A 135 -12.07 9.46 8.26
N VAL A 136 -11.85 8.55 7.32
CA VAL A 136 -12.22 8.71 5.91
C VAL A 136 -13.64 8.22 5.64
N SER A 137 -14.06 7.08 6.21
CA SER A 137 -15.41 6.53 6.01
C SER A 137 -16.53 7.43 6.53
N SER A 138 -16.26 8.25 7.55
CA SER A 138 -17.19 9.29 8.00
C SER A 138 -17.55 10.30 6.90
N ILE A 139 -16.67 10.49 5.90
CA ILE A 139 -16.92 11.33 4.72
C ILE A 139 -17.76 10.58 3.67
N GLY A 140 -17.54 9.27 3.51
CA GLY A 140 -18.33 8.42 2.60
C GLY A 140 -19.82 8.38 2.94
N TYR A 141 -20.18 8.39 4.24
CA TYR A 141 -21.58 8.48 4.67
C TYR A 141 -22.23 9.84 4.37
N LEU A 142 -21.45 10.93 4.28
CA LEU A 142 -21.99 12.25 3.89
C LEU A 142 -22.34 12.33 2.41
N HIS A 143 -21.70 11.52 1.56
CA HIS A 143 -22.00 11.46 0.12
C HIS A 143 -23.06 10.42 -0.24
N ALA A 144 -23.31 9.44 0.63
CA ALA A 144 -24.37 8.44 0.46
C ALA A 144 -25.76 8.91 0.94
N ALA A 145 -25.88 10.10 1.53
CA ALA A 145 -27.17 10.71 1.80
C ALA A 145 -27.87 11.00 0.45
N PRO A 146 -29.05 10.40 0.16
CA PRO A 146 -29.80 10.77 -1.02
C PRO A 146 -30.13 12.25 -0.89
N ARG A 147 -29.73 13.05 -1.88
CA ARG A 147 -30.26 14.39 -2.05
C ARG A 147 -31.75 14.22 -2.38
N THR A 148 -32.60 14.30 -1.36
CA THR A 148 -34.05 14.46 -1.52
C THR A 148 -34.36 15.80 -2.15
#